data_AF-A0A5N6V3G4-F1
#
_entry.id   AF-A0A5N6V3G4-F1
#
_cell.length_a   1.000
_cell.length_b   1.000
_cell.length_c   1.000
_cell.angle_alpha   90.00
_cell.angle_beta   90.00
_cell.angle_gamma   90.00
#
_symmetry.space_group_name_H-M   'P 1'
#
loop_
_entity.id
_entity.type
_entity.pdbx_description
1 polymer ?
#
loop_
_entity_poly.entity_id
_entity_poly.type
_entity_poly.pdbx_seq_one_letter_code
_entity_poly.pdbx_strand_id
1 'polypeptide(L)'
;MSKIYDAGCRSLLAHGAKTTSDPMFRECLVLTRITSSAGLLTSILVILFVIMHRYVFTTYNLNKLYGKSYSLLEPRQQSRLRFHHLDLVAKLISLVFISQPVVLVLWRGRSWSDSYYTQSDFTLGDSASVGTITVAALFLFDISSSETLGLLPFVHHVGSIITIQGYYWWSVGQPIDMDVGVGKATTMASICLLWGKVSRSDFV
;
A
#
# COMPACT_ATOMS: atom_id res chain seq x y z
N MET A 1 16.27 -6.32 -16.63
CA MET A 1 15.27 -5.27 -16.30
C MET A 1 15.88 -3.95 -15.85
N SER A 2 17.16 -3.89 -15.42
CA SER A 2 17.84 -2.63 -15.01
C SER A 2 17.76 -1.50 -16.05
N LYS A 3 18.00 -1.81 -17.33
CA LYS A 3 18.02 -0.83 -18.43
C LYS A 3 16.76 0.06 -18.58
N ILE A 4 15.58 -0.42 -18.14
CA ILE A 4 14.32 0.34 -18.23
C ILE A 4 14.21 1.34 -17.07
N TYR A 5 14.56 0.91 -15.85
CA TYR A 5 14.51 1.77 -14.67
C TYR A 5 15.62 2.84 -14.69
N ASP A 6 16.78 2.50 -15.25
CA ASP A 6 17.89 3.43 -15.43
C ASP A 6 17.48 4.64 -16.30
N ALA A 7 16.57 4.46 -17.26
CA ALA A 7 16.10 5.53 -18.13
C ALA A 7 15.35 6.64 -17.37
N GLY A 8 14.58 6.28 -16.34
CA GLY A 8 13.88 7.25 -15.48
C GLY A 8 14.82 8.07 -14.60
N CYS A 9 16.00 7.53 -14.28
CA CYS A 9 16.99 8.18 -13.41
C CYS A 9 18.20 8.77 -14.17
N ARG A 10 18.18 8.81 -15.51
CA ARG A 10 19.29 9.35 -16.32
C ARG A 10 19.57 10.83 -16.08
N SER A 11 18.54 11.62 -15.75
CA SER A 11 18.68 13.04 -15.43
C SER A 11 19.58 13.28 -14.20
N LEU A 12 19.55 12.36 -13.22
CA LEU A 12 20.41 12.39 -12.02
C LEU A 12 21.88 12.13 -12.36
N LEU A 13 22.15 11.18 -13.26
CA LEU A 13 23.51 10.91 -13.75
C LEU A 13 24.06 12.10 -14.54
N ALA A 14 23.22 12.82 -15.27
CA ALA A 14 23.60 14.03 -16.01
C ALA A 14 23.91 15.24 -15.10
N HIS A 15 23.38 15.27 -13.87
CA HIS A 15 23.58 16.36 -12.90
C HIS A 15 24.68 16.06 -11.85
N GLY A 16 25.50 15.04 -12.06
CA GLY A 16 26.70 14.81 -11.25
C GLY A 16 26.57 13.76 -10.16
N ALA A 17 25.55 12.90 -10.17
CA ALA A 17 25.59 11.63 -9.46
C ALA A 17 26.71 10.76 -10.07
N LYS A 18 27.88 10.73 -9.43
CA LYS A 18 29.13 10.25 -10.04
C LYS A 18 29.19 8.73 -10.27
N THR A 19 28.34 7.94 -9.61
CA THR A 19 28.40 6.45 -9.63
C THR A 19 27.06 5.80 -9.22
N THR A 20 26.88 4.51 -9.55
CA THR A 20 25.75 3.66 -9.11
C THR A 20 25.67 3.44 -7.59
N SER A 21 26.66 3.90 -6.83
CA SER A 21 26.70 3.90 -5.37
C SER A 21 26.08 5.13 -4.71
N ASP A 22 25.66 6.14 -5.47
CA ASP A 22 25.02 7.33 -4.91
C ASP A 22 23.67 6.99 -4.26
N PRO A 23 23.43 7.35 -2.98
CA PRO A 23 22.16 7.09 -2.30
C PRO A 23 20.96 7.69 -3.03
N MET A 24 21.08 8.87 -3.65
CA MET A 24 19.99 9.48 -4.41
C MET A 24 19.64 8.68 -5.66
N PHE A 25 20.66 8.12 -6.34
CA PHE A 25 20.44 7.29 -7.52
C PHE A 25 19.71 6.00 -7.16
N ARG A 26 20.07 5.38 -6.03
CA ARG A 26 19.40 4.16 -5.52
C ARG A 26 17.95 4.42 -5.14
N GLU A 27 17.66 5.53 -4.47
CA GLU A 27 16.28 5.92 -4.14
C GLU A 27 15.43 6.17 -5.40
N CYS A 28 16.00 6.81 -6.42
CA CYS A 28 15.32 7.00 -7.71
C CYS A 28 14.98 5.67 -8.39
N LEU A 29 15.91 4.70 -8.37
CA LEU A 29 15.67 3.38 -8.96
C LEU A 29 14.53 2.65 -8.26
N VAL A 30 14.52 2.65 -6.92
CA VAL A 30 13.45 2.05 -6.12
C VAL A 30 12.10 2.67 -6.48
N LEU A 31 12.05 4.00 -6.53
CA LEU A 31 10.82 4.71 -6.83
C LEU A 31 10.32 4.45 -8.27
N THR A 32 11.20 4.49 -9.26
CA THR A 32 10.85 4.22 -10.67
C THR A 32 10.37 2.78 -10.84
N ARG A 33 10.98 1.82 -10.14
CA ARG A 33 10.56 0.42 -10.12
C ARG A 33 9.16 0.25 -9.53
N ILE A 34 8.90 0.87 -8.38
CA ILE A 34 7.59 0.83 -7.73
C ILE A 34 6.54 1.46 -8.65
N THR A 35 6.77 2.65 -9.19
CA THR A 35 5.81 3.34 -10.07
C THR A 35 5.48 2.52 -11.31
N SER A 36 6.47 1.84 -11.89
CA SER A 36 6.26 0.99 -13.08
C SER A 36 5.46 -0.29 -12.79
N SER A 37 5.44 -0.76 -11.53
CA SER A 37 4.78 -2.01 -11.13
C SER A 37 3.54 -1.83 -10.26
N ALA A 38 3.29 -0.61 -9.76
CA ALA A 38 2.20 -0.30 -8.84
C ALA A 38 0.82 -0.66 -9.41
N GLY A 39 0.57 -0.31 -10.68
CA GLY A 39 -0.70 -0.65 -11.34
C GLY A 39 -0.93 -2.16 -11.44
N LEU A 40 0.08 -2.90 -11.91
CA LEU A 40 0.01 -4.36 -12.03
C LEU A 40 -0.19 -5.03 -10.66
N LEU A 41 0.58 -4.60 -9.64
CA LEU A 41 0.46 -5.13 -8.29
C LEU A 41 -0.93 -4.85 -7.70
N THR A 42 -1.46 -3.64 -7.91
CA THR A 42 -2.82 -3.27 -7.49
C THR A 42 -3.85 -4.21 -8.14
N SER A 43 -3.76 -4.45 -9.45
CA SER A 43 -4.66 -5.37 -10.16
C SER A 43 -4.58 -6.80 -9.62
N ILE A 44 -3.37 -7.31 -9.37
CA ILE A 44 -3.16 -8.65 -8.80
C ILE A 44 -3.82 -8.75 -7.42
N LEU A 45 -3.63 -7.74 -6.55
CA LEU A 45 -4.22 -7.74 -5.21
C LEU A 45 -5.75 -7.64 -5.25
N VAL A 46 -6.34 -6.84 -6.14
CA VAL A 46 -7.80 -6.80 -6.32
C VAL A 46 -8.34 -8.17 -6.73
N ILE A 47 -7.68 -8.85 -7.68
CA ILE A 47 -8.07 -10.22 -8.09
C ILE A 47 -7.98 -11.18 -6.91
N LEU A 48 -6.91 -11.11 -6.11
CA LEU A 48 -6.76 -11.93 -4.91
C LEU A 48 -7.86 -11.66 -3.89
N PHE A 49 -8.25 -10.40 -3.69
CA PHE A 49 -9.37 -10.04 -2.80
C PHE A 49 -10.71 -10.56 -3.30
N VAL A 50 -10.97 -10.52 -4.61
CA VAL A 50 -12.16 -11.15 -5.22
C VAL A 50 -12.15 -12.66 -4.95
N ILE A 51 -11.02 -13.34 -5.15
CA ILE A 51 -10.88 -14.78 -4.89
C ILE A 51 -11.10 -15.09 -3.41
N MET A 52 -10.47 -14.33 -2.50
CA MET A 52 -10.63 -14.51 -1.06
C MET A 52 -12.09 -14.29 -0.64
N HIS A 53 -12.72 -13.22 -1.10
CA HIS A 53 -14.12 -12.94 -0.81
C HIS A 53 -15.05 -14.06 -1.28
N ARG A 54 -14.81 -14.58 -2.49
CA ARG A 54 -15.70 -15.58 -3.12
C ARG A 54 -15.48 -16.99 -2.61
N TYR A 55 -14.25 -17.39 -2.32
CA TYR A 55 -13.90 -18.79 -2.04
C TYR A 55 -13.40 -19.03 -0.60
N VAL A 56 -12.77 -18.04 0.04
CA VAL A 56 -12.25 -18.19 1.41
C VAL A 56 -13.30 -17.74 2.42
N PHE A 57 -13.82 -16.52 2.30
CA PHE A 57 -14.83 -15.98 3.20
C PHE A 57 -16.23 -16.36 2.76
N THR A 58 -16.51 -17.65 2.62
CA THR A 58 -17.86 -18.14 2.28
C THR A 58 -18.75 -18.21 3.52
N THR A 59 -20.06 -18.18 3.32
CA THR A 59 -21.06 -18.41 4.39
C THR A 59 -20.80 -19.72 5.13
N TYR A 60 -20.39 -20.76 4.42
CA TYR A 60 -20.02 -22.05 5.02
C TYR A 60 -18.82 -21.93 5.98
N ASN A 61 -17.72 -21.32 5.55
CA ASN A 61 -16.52 -21.17 6.36
C ASN A 61 -16.76 -20.28 7.59
N LEU A 62 -17.50 -19.18 7.44
CA LEU A 62 -17.84 -18.31 8.56
C LEU A 62 -18.86 -18.94 9.52
N ASN A 63 -19.82 -19.71 9.01
CA ASN A 63 -20.72 -20.48 9.87
C ASN A 63 -19.97 -21.55 10.67
N LYS A 64 -18.90 -22.14 10.11
CA LYS A 64 -18.02 -23.04 10.87
C LYS A 64 -17.22 -22.32 11.97
N LEU A 65 -16.77 -21.09 11.71
CA LEU A 65 -15.96 -20.31 12.65
C LEU A 65 -16.80 -19.70 13.79
N TYR A 66 -17.96 -19.14 13.47
CA TYR A 66 -18.83 -18.42 14.41
C TYR A 66 -20.04 -19.22 14.89
N GLY A 67 -20.37 -20.34 14.23
CA GLY A 67 -21.49 -21.20 14.58
C GLY A 67 -22.85 -20.49 14.45
N LYS A 68 -23.75 -20.83 15.39
CA LYS A 68 -25.14 -20.36 15.38
C LYS A 68 -25.28 -18.84 15.33
N SER A 69 -24.38 -18.11 15.98
CA SER A 69 -24.39 -16.64 16.00
C SER A 69 -24.33 -16.04 14.60
N TYR A 70 -23.61 -16.67 13.67
CA TYR A 70 -23.56 -16.20 12.28
C TYR A 70 -24.80 -16.60 11.48
N SER A 71 -25.31 -17.82 11.68
CA SER A 71 -26.52 -18.29 10.99
C SER A 71 -27.79 -17.50 11.31
N LEU A 72 -27.83 -16.86 12.49
CA LEU A 72 -28.94 -16.02 12.93
C LEU A 72 -28.91 -14.59 12.36
N LEU A 73 -27.79 -14.18 11.76
CA LEU A 73 -27.66 -12.86 11.15
C LEU A 73 -28.48 -12.77 9.86
N GLU A 74 -29.04 -11.59 9.60
CA GLU A 74 -29.71 -11.31 8.34
C GLU A 74 -28.73 -11.40 7.15
N PRO A 75 -29.15 -11.80 5.93
CA PRO A 75 -28.24 -11.95 4.79
C PRO A 75 -27.35 -10.72 4.52
N ARG A 76 -27.87 -9.51 4.73
CA ARG A 76 -27.11 -8.26 4.61
C ARG A 76 -25.99 -8.18 5.66
N GLN A 77 -26.27 -8.56 6.90
CA GLN A 77 -25.28 -8.58 7.99
C GLN A 77 -24.22 -9.67 7.76
N GLN A 78 -24.62 -10.84 7.25
CA GLN A 78 -23.69 -11.90 6.87
C GLN A 78 -22.71 -11.45 5.78
N SER A 79 -23.22 -10.78 4.73
CA SER A 79 -22.38 -10.20 3.67
C SER A 79 -21.41 -9.16 4.22
N ARG A 80 -21.89 -8.26 5.08
CA ARG A 80 -21.05 -7.25 5.74
C ARG A 80 -19.95 -7.87 6.60
N LEU A 81 -20.24 -8.97 7.31
CA LEU A 81 -19.22 -9.65 8.12
C LEU A 81 -18.15 -10.32 7.26
N ARG A 82 -18.51 -10.90 6.10
CA ARG A 82 -17.54 -11.45 5.13
C ARG A 82 -16.58 -10.38 4.64
N PHE A 83 -17.13 -9.22 4.29
CA PHE A 83 -16.33 -8.07 3.90
C PHE A 83 -15.41 -7.61 5.04
N HIS A 84 -15.91 -7.56 6.27
CA HIS A 84 -15.12 -7.13 7.43
C HIS A 84 -13.90 -8.04 7.71
N HIS A 85 -14.01 -9.35 7.46
CA HIS A 85 -12.87 -10.26 7.58
C HIS A 85 -11.80 -10.00 6.52
N LEU A 86 -12.23 -9.75 5.29
CA LEU A 86 -11.32 -9.40 4.22
C LEU A 86 -10.60 -8.08 4.50
N ASP A 87 -11.35 -7.07 4.98
CA ASP A 87 -10.82 -5.78 5.42
C ASP A 87 -9.78 -5.95 6.54
N LEU A 88 -10.10 -6.73 7.57
CA LEU A 88 -9.18 -7.04 8.65
C LEU A 88 -7.90 -7.72 8.14
N VAL A 89 -8.02 -8.72 7.27
CA VAL A 89 -6.86 -9.43 6.71
C VAL A 89 -5.98 -8.50 5.87
N ALA A 90 -6.58 -7.69 5.01
CA ALA A 90 -5.84 -6.74 4.19
C ALA A 90 -5.10 -5.69 5.05
N LYS A 91 -5.76 -5.18 6.11
CA LYS A 91 -5.14 -4.26 7.07
C LYS A 91 -4.00 -4.90 7.85
N LEU A 92 -4.12 -6.16 8.27
CA LEU A 92 -3.05 -6.88 8.94
C LEU A 92 -1.84 -7.09 8.04
N ILE A 93 -2.06 -7.49 6.78
CA ILE A 93 -0.98 -7.59 5.78
C ILE A 93 -0.29 -6.24 5.62
N SER A 94 -1.07 -5.18 5.37
CA SER A 94 -0.54 -3.83 5.22
C SER A 94 0.27 -3.38 6.43
N LEU A 95 -0.24 -3.62 7.63
CA LEU A 95 0.42 -3.26 8.89
C LEU A 95 1.78 -3.94 9.04
N VAL A 96 1.89 -5.24 8.72
CA VAL A 96 3.16 -5.97 8.78
C VAL A 96 4.17 -5.39 7.78
N PHE A 97 3.75 -5.14 6.54
CA PHE A 97 4.61 -4.61 5.49
C PHE A 97 5.05 -3.16 5.73
N ILE A 98 4.27 -2.35 6.45
CA ILE A 98 4.57 -0.94 6.76
C ILE A 98 5.33 -0.77 8.08
N SER A 99 4.96 -1.51 9.13
CA SER A 99 5.51 -1.30 10.47
C SER A 99 7.02 -1.56 10.53
N GLN A 100 7.48 -2.67 9.95
CA GLN A 100 8.91 -3.01 9.93
C GLN A 100 9.78 -1.94 9.24
N PRO A 101 9.51 -1.49 8.00
CA PRO A 101 10.35 -0.49 7.36
C PRO A 101 10.27 0.87 8.06
N VAL A 102 9.10 1.27 8.55
CA VAL A 102 8.97 2.50 9.36
C VAL A 102 9.84 2.42 10.60
N VAL A 103 9.84 1.28 11.30
CA VAL A 103 10.67 1.10 12.50
C VAL A 103 12.16 1.19 12.17
N LEU A 104 12.59 0.53 11.11
CA LEU A 104 14.00 0.49 10.69
C LEU A 104 14.50 1.86 10.19
N VAL A 105 13.66 2.60 9.47
CA VAL A 105 14.04 3.92 8.96
C VAL A 105 14.06 4.96 10.08
N LEU A 106 12.99 5.04 10.89
CA LEU A 106 12.86 6.09 11.90
C LEU A 106 13.76 5.87 13.13
N TRP A 107 13.87 4.63 13.62
CA TRP A 107 14.63 4.34 14.86
C TRP A 107 16.02 3.77 14.63
N ARG A 108 16.31 3.17 13.46
CA ARG A 108 17.63 2.58 13.18
C ARG A 108 18.43 3.32 12.11
N GLY A 109 17.92 4.45 11.62
CA GLY A 109 18.63 5.30 10.64
C GLY A 109 18.91 4.61 9.31
N ARG A 110 18.12 3.58 8.95
CA ARG A 110 18.23 2.92 7.64
C ARG A 110 17.61 3.79 6.54
N SER A 111 18.10 3.67 5.31
CA SER A 111 17.46 4.32 4.16
C SER A 111 16.32 3.45 3.62
N TRP A 112 15.31 4.08 3.00
CA TRP A 112 14.25 3.37 2.26
C TRP A 112 14.79 2.49 1.14
N SER A 113 15.98 2.81 0.61
CA SER A 113 16.67 2.03 -0.42
C SER A 113 17.43 0.81 0.11
N ASP A 114 17.56 0.66 1.44
CA ASP A 114 18.22 -0.49 2.04
C ASP A 114 17.42 -1.78 1.81
N SER A 115 18.12 -2.91 1.69
CA SER A 115 17.50 -4.22 1.60
C SER A 115 16.68 -4.55 2.85
N TYR A 116 15.47 -5.07 2.63
CA TYR A 116 14.54 -5.51 3.67
C TYR A 116 15.05 -6.73 4.43
N TYR A 117 15.65 -7.69 3.72
CA TYR A 117 16.43 -8.79 4.27
C TYR A 117 17.89 -8.70 3.81
N THR A 118 18.81 -9.27 4.57
CA THR A 118 20.22 -9.39 4.16
C THR A 118 20.32 -10.09 2.80
N GLN A 119 21.01 -9.47 1.84
CA GLN A 119 21.23 -9.98 0.47
C GLN A 119 19.99 -10.05 -0.44
N SER A 120 18.92 -9.31 -0.13
CA SER A 120 17.72 -9.26 -0.97
C SER A 120 17.65 -7.98 -1.81
N ASP A 121 17.21 -8.10 -3.07
CA ASP A 121 16.87 -6.97 -3.97
C ASP A 121 15.54 -6.30 -3.62
N PHE A 122 14.80 -6.83 -2.65
CA PHE A 122 13.60 -6.24 -2.08
C PHE A 122 13.99 -5.25 -0.97
N THR A 123 13.61 -3.98 -1.15
CA THR A 123 14.00 -2.86 -0.28
C THR A 123 12.95 -2.53 0.79
N LEU A 124 13.32 -1.73 1.79
CA LEU A 124 12.38 -1.20 2.78
C LEU A 124 11.25 -0.37 2.13
N GLY A 125 11.57 0.39 1.09
CA GLY A 125 10.61 1.15 0.28
C GLY A 125 9.67 0.24 -0.51
N ASP A 126 10.17 -0.87 -1.07
CA ASP A 126 9.33 -1.87 -1.75
C ASP A 126 8.32 -2.48 -0.76
N SER A 127 8.77 -2.84 0.45
CA SER A 127 7.90 -3.38 1.51
C SER A 127 6.79 -2.40 1.90
N ALA A 128 7.14 -1.17 2.25
CA ALA A 128 6.14 -0.17 2.62
C ALA A 128 5.15 0.07 1.47
N SER A 129 5.63 0.01 0.24
CA SER A 129 4.78 0.17 -0.95
C SER A 129 3.83 -0.99 -1.19
N VAL A 130 4.25 -2.23 -0.94
CA VAL A 130 3.33 -3.38 -0.92
C VAL A 130 2.21 -3.12 0.09
N GLY A 131 2.55 -2.63 1.27
CA GLY A 131 1.56 -2.34 2.30
C GLY A 131 0.54 -1.27 1.90
N THR A 132 0.99 -0.14 1.34
CA THR A 132 0.08 0.94 0.89
C THR A 132 -0.75 0.53 -0.32
N ILE A 133 -0.15 -0.18 -1.29
CA ILE A 133 -0.84 -0.70 -2.48
C ILE A 133 -1.90 -1.74 -2.08
N THR A 134 -1.62 -2.56 -1.05
CA THR A 134 -2.60 -3.49 -0.48
C THR A 134 -3.88 -2.78 -0.07
N VAL A 135 -3.77 -1.60 0.54
CA VAL A 135 -4.98 -0.90 0.95
C VAL A 135 -5.65 -0.11 -0.16
N ALA A 136 -4.88 0.42 -1.11
CA ALA A 136 -5.47 0.96 -2.34
C ALA A 136 -6.29 -0.11 -3.07
N ALA A 137 -5.78 -1.35 -3.15
CA ALA A 137 -6.50 -2.48 -3.72
C ALA A 137 -7.75 -2.85 -2.90
N LEU A 138 -7.70 -2.77 -1.57
CA LEU A 138 -8.84 -3.03 -0.70
C LEU A 138 -9.96 -2.01 -0.92
N PHE A 139 -9.60 -0.72 -1.01
CA PHE A 139 -10.54 0.37 -1.28
C PHE A 139 -11.17 0.28 -2.66
N LEU A 140 -10.39 -0.11 -3.69
CA LEU A 140 -10.94 -0.39 -5.01
C LEU A 140 -11.92 -1.57 -4.97
N PHE A 141 -11.54 -2.65 -4.27
CA PHE A 141 -12.40 -3.81 -4.10
C PHE A 141 -13.71 -3.42 -3.38
N ASP A 142 -13.64 -2.63 -2.31
CA ASP A 142 -14.81 -2.15 -1.58
C ASP A 142 -15.74 -1.34 -2.46
N ILE A 143 -15.22 -0.31 -3.13
CA ILE A 143 -16.02 0.53 -4.04
C ILE A 143 -16.70 -0.33 -5.12
N SER A 144 -15.99 -1.33 -5.66
CA SER A 144 -16.53 -2.19 -6.71
C SER A 144 -17.56 -3.21 -6.23
N SER A 145 -17.51 -3.59 -4.96
CA SER A 145 -18.34 -4.68 -4.39
C SER A 145 -19.48 -4.16 -3.51
N SER A 146 -19.40 -2.91 -3.07
CA SER A 146 -20.39 -2.30 -2.20
C SER A 146 -21.61 -1.81 -2.98
N GLU A 147 -22.78 -2.37 -2.69
CA GLU A 147 -24.06 -1.92 -3.26
C GLU A 147 -24.51 -0.56 -2.71
N THR A 148 -24.09 -0.23 -1.47
CA THR A 148 -24.48 1.02 -0.77
C THR A 148 -23.31 1.56 0.03
N LEU A 149 -22.32 2.14 -0.65
CA LEU A 149 -21.26 2.88 0.02
C LEU A 149 -21.74 4.31 0.32
N GLY A 150 -21.65 4.73 1.58
CA GLY A 150 -21.96 6.11 1.95
C GLY A 150 -21.02 7.10 1.24
N LEU A 151 -21.48 8.34 1.05
CA LEU A 151 -20.70 9.39 0.36
C LEU A 151 -19.33 9.62 1.02
N LEU A 152 -19.30 9.68 2.35
CA LEU A 152 -18.06 9.94 3.09
C LEU A 152 -17.03 8.79 2.93
N PRO A 153 -17.37 7.51 3.16
CA PRO A 153 -16.48 6.38 2.85
C PRO A 153 -16.06 6.34 1.38
N PHE A 154 -16.97 6.60 0.45
CA PHE A 154 -16.65 6.64 -0.98
C PHE A 154 -15.58 7.68 -1.31
N VAL A 155 -15.77 8.94 -0.87
CA VAL A 155 -14.81 10.02 -1.08
C VAL A 155 -13.48 9.70 -0.38
N HIS A 156 -13.52 9.13 0.83
CA HIS A 156 -12.31 8.72 1.54
C HIS A 156 -11.52 7.66 0.76
N HIS A 157 -12.19 6.62 0.25
CA HIS A 157 -11.56 5.55 -0.52
C HIS A 157 -10.97 6.07 -1.83
N VAL A 158 -11.74 6.84 -2.60
CA VAL A 158 -11.27 7.45 -3.85
C VAL A 158 -10.09 8.39 -3.61
N GLY A 159 -10.20 9.29 -2.63
CA GLY A 159 -9.12 10.22 -2.27
C GLY A 159 -7.85 9.50 -1.81
N SER A 160 -8.00 8.42 -1.06
CA SER A 160 -6.86 7.60 -0.61
C SER A 160 -6.18 6.87 -1.78
N ILE A 161 -6.97 6.29 -2.70
CA ILE A 161 -6.42 5.65 -3.92
C ILE A 161 -5.64 6.65 -4.75
N ILE A 162 -6.22 7.84 -5.00
CA ILE A 162 -5.55 8.92 -5.75
C ILE A 162 -4.28 9.36 -5.04
N THR A 163 -4.30 9.51 -3.71
CA THR A 163 -3.13 9.92 -2.93
C THR A 163 -2.02 8.86 -3.01
N ILE A 164 -2.35 7.58 -2.81
CA ILE A 164 -1.37 6.49 -2.81
C ILE A 164 -0.75 6.31 -4.20
N GLN A 165 -1.58 6.20 -5.25
CA GLN A 165 -1.09 5.99 -6.62
C GLN A 165 -0.43 7.26 -7.19
N GLY A 166 -1.02 8.42 -6.90
CA GLY A 166 -0.51 9.72 -7.31
C GLY A 166 0.83 10.05 -6.65
N TYR A 167 1.06 9.62 -5.40
CA TYR A 167 2.35 9.82 -4.72
C TYR A 167 3.51 9.19 -5.48
N TYR A 168 3.35 7.95 -5.98
CA TYR A 168 4.40 7.27 -6.75
C TYR A 168 4.71 8.00 -8.06
N TRP A 169 3.67 8.42 -8.77
CA TRP A 169 3.82 9.20 -9.99
C TRP A 169 4.50 10.55 -9.72
N TRP A 170 3.97 11.30 -8.75
CA TRP A 170 4.47 12.62 -8.36
C TRP A 170 5.94 12.56 -7.96
N SER A 171 6.31 11.57 -7.15
CA SER A 171 7.66 11.45 -6.61
C SER A 171 8.72 11.22 -7.70
N VAL A 172 8.37 10.57 -8.82
CA VAL A 172 9.28 10.36 -9.96
C VAL A 172 9.38 11.59 -10.84
N GLY A 173 8.33 12.42 -10.88
CA GLY A 173 8.27 13.64 -11.69
C GLY A 173 8.86 14.90 -11.05
N GLN A 174 9.34 14.84 -9.80
CA GLN A 174 9.92 15.99 -9.11
C GLN A 174 11.31 16.37 -9.68
N PRO A 175 11.62 17.67 -9.79
CA PRO A 175 12.96 18.12 -10.16
C PRO A 175 13.97 17.83 -9.03
N ILE A 176 15.22 17.62 -9.42
CA ILE A 176 16.31 17.07 -8.58
C ILE A 176 16.82 18.08 -7.53
N ASP A 177 16.59 19.37 -7.76
CA ASP A 177 17.07 20.52 -6.99
C ASP A 177 16.23 20.84 -5.74
N MET A 178 15.08 20.20 -5.56
CA MET A 178 14.34 20.30 -4.30
C MET A 178 14.98 19.36 -3.27
N ASP A 179 15.16 19.82 -2.02
CA ASP A 179 15.65 19.00 -0.90
C ASP A 179 14.59 17.93 -0.53
N VAL A 180 14.57 16.83 -1.30
CA VAL A 180 13.47 15.86 -1.38
C VAL A 180 13.51 14.79 -0.28
N GLY A 181 14.63 14.64 0.45
CA GLY A 181 14.83 13.53 1.41
C GLY A 181 13.89 13.56 2.62
N VAL A 182 13.68 14.74 3.22
CA VAL A 182 12.82 14.91 4.42
C VAL A 182 11.34 14.89 4.05
N GLY A 183 10.98 15.45 2.89
CA GLY A 183 9.60 15.46 2.38
C GLY A 183 9.07 14.06 2.02
N LYS A 184 9.93 13.18 1.50
CA LYS A 184 9.54 11.80 1.15
C LYS A 184 9.18 10.96 2.37
N ALA A 185 10.02 10.98 3.42
CA ALA A 185 9.79 10.22 4.64
C ALA A 185 8.58 10.75 5.43
N THR A 186 8.41 12.07 5.53
CA THR A 186 7.23 12.67 6.19
C THR A 186 5.94 12.45 5.40
N THR A 187 5.97 12.47 4.07
CA THR A 187 4.80 12.18 3.24
C THR A 187 4.44 10.69 3.29
N MET A 188 5.41 9.78 3.16
CA MET A 188 5.17 8.35 3.34
C MET A 188 4.67 8.04 4.75
N ALA A 189 5.29 8.62 5.79
CA ALA A 189 4.83 8.46 7.16
C ALA A 189 3.43 9.05 7.36
N SER A 190 3.09 10.18 6.74
CA SER A 190 1.74 10.77 6.82
C SER A 190 0.71 9.88 6.14
N ILE A 191 1.02 9.30 4.97
CA ILE A 191 0.20 8.29 4.31
C ILE A 191 0.04 7.05 5.20
N CYS A 192 1.10 6.62 5.90
CA CYS A 192 1.07 5.49 6.83
C CYS A 192 0.36 5.79 8.17
N LEU A 193 0.30 7.05 8.60
CA LEU A 193 -0.32 7.49 9.87
C LEU A 193 -1.80 7.90 9.69
N LEU A 194 -2.21 8.31 8.49
CA LEU A 194 -3.62 8.56 8.15
C LEU A 194 -4.52 7.35 8.46
N TRP A 195 -3.98 6.13 8.39
CA TRP A 195 -4.64 4.88 8.80
C TRP A 195 -5.03 4.83 10.28
N GLY A 196 -4.21 5.37 11.17
CA GLY A 196 -4.47 5.32 12.62
C GLY A 196 -5.57 6.28 13.08
N LYS A 197 -5.85 7.33 12.31
CA LYS A 197 -6.76 8.41 12.71
C LYS A 197 -8.23 8.12 12.35
N VAL A 198 -8.49 7.36 11.29
CA VAL A 198 -9.85 7.09 10.78
C VAL A 198 -10.51 5.85 11.41
N SER A 199 -9.73 4.92 11.99
CA SER A 199 -10.32 3.76 12.71
C SER A 199 -11.02 4.12 14.03
N ARG A 200 -11.04 5.40 14.43
CA ARG A 200 -11.64 5.87 15.69
C ARG A 200 -13.01 6.53 15.53
N SER A 201 -13.52 6.72 14.31
CA SER A 201 -14.79 7.41 14.07
C SER A 201 -16.03 6.50 13.93
N ASP A 202 -15.88 5.18 14.02
CA ASP A 202 -17.01 4.23 13.90
C ASP A 202 -17.40 3.57 15.25
N PHE A 203 -17.06 4.20 16.37
CA PHE A 203 -17.54 3.82 17.70
C PHE A 203 -18.07 5.04 18.46
N VAL A 204 -19.13 5.66 17.92
CA VAL A 204 -20.20 6.33 18.68
C VAL A 204 -21.51 6.11 17.93
#